data_AF-A0A8U0MBY7-F1
#
_entry.id   AF-A0A8U0MBY7-F1
#
_cell.length_a   1.000
_cell.length_b   1.000
_cell.length_c   1.000
_cell.angle_alpha   90.00
_cell.angle_beta   90.00
_cell.angle_gamma   90.00
#
_symmetry.space_group_name_H-M   'P 1'
#
loop_
_entity.id
_entity.type
_entity.pdbx_description
1 polymer ?
#
loop_
_entity_poly.entity_id
_entity_poly.type
_entity_poly.pdbx_seq_one_letter_code
_entity_poly.pdbx_strand_id
1 'polypeptide(L)'
;MSKPKLTAADFQRAATALGVDVATIRAVTAVESGGSGFLSDGRCVIRYEPHIFSKYTKGLYDKPYPELSYPRLKPGYPTSVNHSWELFKKAATLSPSAATMACSWGMFQLMGFHWTTCGCASISEFIRLMEESEGAQLDLFISFIRSMGLSDELRRKDWAGFARAYNGAGYKINRYDVKLSQAYNRYA
;
A
#
# COMPACT_ATOMS: atom_id res chain seq x y z
N MET A 1 -16.21 -0.81 14.53
CA MET A 1 -16.64 -2.18 14.14
C MET A 1 -15.52 -2.81 13.34
N SER A 2 -15.28 -4.12 13.50
CA SER A 2 -14.26 -4.83 12.72
C SER A 2 -14.59 -4.76 11.22
N LYS A 3 -13.59 -4.48 10.38
CA LYS A 3 -13.73 -4.41 8.93
C LYS A 3 -13.66 -5.82 8.30
N PRO A 4 -14.28 -6.06 7.13
CA PRO A 4 -14.25 -7.37 6.48
C PRO A 4 -12.84 -7.79 6.10
N LYS A 5 -12.51 -9.05 6.40
CA LYS A 5 -11.23 -9.70 6.12
C LYS A 5 -11.21 -10.33 4.73
N LEU A 6 -10.01 -10.62 4.23
CA LEU A 6 -9.85 -11.36 2.98
C LEU A 6 -10.57 -12.72 3.01
N THR A 7 -11.25 -13.01 1.92
CA THR A 7 -11.97 -14.27 1.69
C THR A 7 -11.36 -15.06 0.54
N ALA A 8 -11.69 -16.35 0.45
CA ALA A 8 -11.31 -17.17 -0.69
C ALA A 8 -11.82 -16.61 -2.03
N ALA A 9 -13.01 -15.97 -2.02
CA ALA A 9 -13.57 -15.34 -3.21
C ALA A 9 -12.73 -14.14 -3.68
N ASP A 10 -12.17 -13.35 -2.76
CA ASP A 10 -11.31 -12.22 -3.11
C ASP A 10 -10.02 -12.70 -3.80
N PHE A 11 -9.40 -13.76 -3.28
CA PHE A 11 -8.25 -14.39 -3.92
C PHE A 11 -8.58 -14.94 -5.31
N GLN A 12 -9.75 -15.55 -5.49
CA GLN A 12 -10.18 -16.06 -6.78
C GLN A 12 -10.39 -14.94 -7.80
N ARG A 13 -11.03 -13.82 -7.39
CA ARG A 13 -11.21 -12.65 -8.26
C ARG A 13 -9.87 -12.04 -8.66
N ALA A 14 -8.97 -11.86 -7.70
CA ALA A 14 -7.61 -11.36 -7.94
C ALA A 14 -6.81 -12.25 -8.90
N ALA A 15 -6.90 -13.57 -8.73
CA ALA A 15 -6.23 -14.55 -9.58
C ALA A 15 -6.73 -14.47 -11.02
N THR A 16 -8.06 -14.42 -11.20
CA THR A 16 -8.68 -14.21 -12.52
C THR A 16 -8.26 -12.89 -13.15
N ALA A 17 -8.22 -11.80 -12.40
CA ALA A 17 -7.86 -10.48 -12.90
C ALA A 17 -6.42 -10.39 -13.43
N LEU A 18 -5.49 -11.14 -12.83
CA LEU A 18 -4.11 -11.23 -13.31
C LEU A 18 -3.87 -12.41 -14.26
N GLY A 19 -4.79 -13.35 -14.39
CA GLY A 19 -4.60 -14.57 -15.17
C GLY A 19 -3.53 -15.49 -14.56
N VAL A 20 -3.54 -15.65 -13.24
CA VAL A 20 -2.62 -16.50 -12.47
C VAL A 20 -3.42 -17.48 -11.60
N ASP A 21 -2.74 -18.43 -10.96
CA ASP A 21 -3.38 -19.31 -9.98
C ASP A 21 -3.59 -18.61 -8.62
N VAL A 22 -4.52 -19.13 -7.80
CA VAL A 22 -4.81 -18.56 -6.47
C VAL A 22 -3.60 -18.64 -5.54
N ALA A 23 -2.76 -19.68 -5.66
CA ALA A 23 -1.56 -19.82 -4.86
C ALA A 23 -0.57 -18.65 -5.07
N THR A 24 -0.49 -18.13 -6.30
CA THR A 24 0.30 -16.96 -6.66
C THR A 24 -0.17 -15.72 -5.92
N ILE A 25 -1.49 -15.44 -5.92
CA ILE A 25 -2.03 -14.27 -5.19
C ILE A 25 -1.81 -14.45 -3.69
N ARG A 26 -2.07 -15.64 -3.14
CA ARG A 26 -1.84 -15.90 -1.71
C ARG A 26 -0.38 -15.74 -1.33
N ALA A 27 0.55 -16.14 -2.19
CA ALA A 27 1.98 -15.97 -1.99
C ALA A 27 2.39 -14.49 -1.94
N VAL A 28 1.96 -13.71 -2.94
CA VAL A 28 2.22 -12.25 -2.98
C VAL A 28 1.58 -11.58 -1.76
N THR A 29 0.33 -11.88 -1.43
CA THR A 29 -0.33 -11.32 -0.24
C THR A 29 0.39 -11.67 1.05
N ALA A 30 0.88 -12.90 1.20
CA ALA A 30 1.59 -13.33 2.41
C ALA A 30 2.95 -12.63 2.60
N VAL A 31 3.59 -12.17 1.52
CA VAL A 31 4.92 -11.56 1.56
C VAL A 31 4.86 -10.04 1.52
N GLU A 32 3.96 -9.47 0.71
CA GLU A 32 3.88 -8.03 0.45
C GLU A 32 2.88 -7.30 1.34
N SER A 33 2.09 -8.03 2.14
CA SER A 33 1.20 -7.39 3.13
C SER A 33 1.85 -7.24 4.50
N GLY A 34 1.49 -6.17 5.21
CA GLY A 34 1.78 -5.98 6.63
C GLY A 34 0.87 -6.78 7.57
N GLY A 35 0.12 -7.76 7.05
CA GLY A 35 -0.92 -8.48 7.79
C GLY A 35 -2.28 -7.79 7.68
N SER A 36 -2.78 -7.22 8.78
CA SER A 36 -4.12 -6.60 8.83
C SER A 36 -4.15 -5.26 8.09
N GLY A 37 -5.18 -5.05 7.27
CA GLY A 37 -5.42 -3.76 6.60
C GLY A 37 -6.04 -2.69 7.51
N PHE A 38 -6.47 -3.08 8.70
CA PHE A 38 -7.21 -2.24 9.63
C PHE A 38 -6.75 -2.42 11.07
N LEU A 39 -6.87 -1.33 11.85
CA LEU A 39 -6.78 -1.34 13.30
C LEU A 39 -8.04 -1.94 13.93
N SER A 40 -7.97 -2.28 15.22
CA SER A 40 -9.11 -2.82 15.98
C SER A 40 -10.29 -1.85 16.07
N ASP A 41 -10.04 -0.55 16.01
CA ASP A 41 -11.06 0.50 15.97
C ASP A 41 -11.70 0.69 14.58
N GLY A 42 -11.22 -0.03 13.56
CA GLY A 42 -11.75 -0.03 12.20
C GLY A 42 -11.10 1.01 11.27
N ARG A 43 -10.14 1.81 11.75
CA ARG A 43 -9.35 2.70 10.89
C ARG A 43 -8.43 1.89 9.98
N CYS A 44 -8.25 2.35 8.74
CA CYS A 44 -7.26 1.80 7.83
C CYS A 44 -5.85 1.92 8.43
N VAL A 45 -4.98 0.94 8.18
CA VAL A 45 -3.56 1.07 8.55
C VAL A 45 -2.91 2.07 7.60
N ILE A 46 -2.25 3.09 8.15
CA ILE A 46 -1.53 4.10 7.36
C ILE A 46 -0.12 4.33 7.89
N ARG A 47 0.78 4.79 7.00
CA ARG A 47 2.03 5.46 7.38
C ARG A 47 2.07 6.83 6.74
N TYR A 48 2.21 7.86 7.59
CA TYR A 48 2.33 9.24 7.11
C TYR A 48 3.78 9.55 6.72
N GLU A 49 3.97 10.26 5.62
CA GLU A 49 5.26 10.60 5.05
C GLU A 49 5.43 12.13 4.96
N PRO A 50 6.01 12.78 5.99
CA PRO A 50 6.11 14.25 6.04
C PRO A 50 6.83 14.88 4.85
N HIS A 51 7.78 14.14 4.26
CA HIS A 51 8.51 14.58 3.07
C HIS A 51 7.67 14.50 1.79
N ILE A 52 6.69 13.60 1.74
CA ILE A 52 5.72 13.55 0.66
C ILE A 52 4.69 14.68 0.83
N PHE A 53 4.28 14.98 2.06
CA PHE A 53 3.42 16.13 2.32
C PHE A 53 4.08 17.45 1.91
N SER A 54 5.34 17.64 2.28
CA SER A 54 6.18 18.76 1.80
C SER A 54 6.23 18.82 0.27
N LYS A 55 6.49 17.69 -0.40
CA LYS A 55 6.50 17.60 -1.87
C LYS A 55 5.18 18.05 -2.50
N TYR A 56 4.05 17.52 -2.05
CA TYR A 56 2.73 17.80 -2.65
C TYR A 56 2.16 19.17 -2.26
N THR A 57 2.65 19.78 -1.20
CA THR A 57 2.32 21.16 -0.81
C THR A 57 3.37 22.17 -1.29
N LYS A 58 4.38 21.71 -2.04
CA LYS A 58 5.50 22.53 -2.54
C LYS A 58 6.22 23.28 -1.43
N GLY A 59 6.36 22.66 -0.26
CA GLY A 59 7.03 23.19 0.91
C GLY A 59 6.25 24.29 1.65
N LEU A 60 4.98 24.56 1.28
CA LEU A 60 4.16 25.62 1.88
C LEU A 60 4.10 25.51 3.41
N TYR A 61 4.10 24.29 3.95
CA TYR A 61 3.96 24.03 5.37
C TYR A 61 5.26 23.71 6.10
N ASP A 62 6.42 23.73 5.42
CA ASP A 62 7.70 23.33 6.02
C ASP A 62 8.13 24.22 7.20
N LYS A 63 7.85 25.52 7.11
CA LYS A 63 8.14 26.50 8.17
C LYS A 63 7.02 26.59 9.22
N PRO A 64 5.74 26.76 8.87
CA PRO A 64 4.68 26.93 9.88
C PRO A 64 4.30 25.63 10.60
N TYR A 65 4.55 24.45 10.01
CA TYR A 65 4.22 23.14 10.59
C TYR A 65 5.38 22.15 10.42
N PRO A 66 6.55 22.42 11.03
CA PRO A 66 7.76 21.63 10.84
C PRO A 66 7.64 20.18 11.35
N GLU A 67 6.63 19.85 12.15
CA GLU A 67 6.30 18.50 12.58
C GLU A 67 5.51 17.70 11.53
N LEU A 68 4.77 18.39 10.65
CA LEU A 68 3.95 17.77 9.59
C LEU A 68 4.66 17.76 8.25
N SER A 69 5.49 18.76 7.98
CA SER A 69 6.08 18.99 6.65
C SER A 69 7.58 19.22 6.76
N TYR A 70 8.37 18.38 6.09
CA TYR A 70 9.81 18.58 5.97
C TYR A 70 10.41 17.68 4.88
N PRO A 71 11.38 18.19 4.08
CA PRO A 71 11.87 17.47 2.89
C PRO A 71 12.84 16.33 3.17
N ARG A 72 13.42 16.24 4.39
CA ARG A 72 14.43 15.24 4.77
C ARG A 72 14.11 14.62 6.11
N LEU A 73 14.36 13.32 6.26
CA LEU A 73 14.19 12.60 7.52
C LEU A 73 14.84 13.36 8.68
N LYS A 74 14.11 13.45 9.79
CA LYS A 74 14.54 14.09 11.03
C LYS A 74 13.78 13.48 12.22
N PRO A 75 14.19 13.75 13.47
CA PRO A 75 13.44 13.35 14.66
C PRO A 75 11.98 13.82 14.60
N GLY A 76 11.06 12.99 15.09
CA GLY A 76 9.61 13.21 14.96
C GLY A 76 8.97 12.50 13.77
N TYR A 77 9.76 11.78 12.96
CA TYR A 77 9.22 10.90 11.94
C TYR A 77 8.29 9.84 12.56
N PRO A 78 7.12 9.56 11.96
CA PRO A 78 6.13 8.69 12.55
C PRO A 78 6.70 7.29 12.85
N THR A 79 6.51 6.85 14.09
CA THR A 79 7.04 5.59 14.64
C THR A 79 5.97 4.51 14.81
N SER A 80 4.70 4.86 14.60
CA SER A 80 3.57 3.94 14.72
C SER A 80 2.40 4.36 13.83
N VAL A 81 1.44 3.45 13.65
CA VAL A 81 0.19 3.73 12.92
C VAL A 81 -0.65 4.81 13.64
N ASN A 82 -0.67 4.79 14.98
CA ASN A 82 -1.38 5.82 15.76
C ASN A 82 -0.74 7.20 15.58
N HIS A 83 0.59 7.28 15.67
CA HIS A 83 1.30 8.54 15.42
C HIS A 83 1.07 9.02 13.97
N SER A 84 1.06 8.11 12.99
CA SER A 84 0.72 8.44 11.60
C SER A 84 -0.68 9.04 11.47
N TRP A 85 -1.68 8.49 12.16
CA TRP A 85 -3.05 9.05 12.18
C TRP A 85 -3.13 10.42 12.85
N GLU A 86 -2.37 10.65 13.92
CA GLU A 86 -2.30 11.97 14.58
C GLU A 86 -1.76 13.04 13.62
N LEU A 87 -0.64 12.74 12.93
CA LEU A 87 -0.05 13.65 11.94
C LEU A 87 -0.98 13.83 10.73
N PHE A 88 -1.54 12.75 10.20
CA PHE A 88 -2.48 12.81 9.08
C PHE A 88 -3.69 13.69 9.39
N LYS A 89 -4.32 13.54 10.57
CA LYS A 89 -5.48 14.36 10.96
C LYS A 89 -5.15 15.84 10.98
N LYS A 90 -3.97 16.22 11.49
CA LYS A 90 -3.49 17.62 11.49
C LYS A 90 -3.17 18.10 10.07
N ALA A 91 -2.47 17.31 9.27
CA ALA A 91 -2.13 17.67 7.90
C ALA A 91 -3.38 17.81 7.01
N ALA A 92 -4.40 16.99 7.24
CA ALA A 92 -5.65 17.01 6.50
C ALA A 92 -6.48 18.27 6.78
N THR A 93 -6.31 18.97 7.91
CA THR A 93 -6.96 20.28 8.11
C THR A 93 -6.32 21.37 7.26
N LEU A 94 -5.06 21.21 6.87
CA LEU A 94 -4.31 22.14 6.05
C LEU A 94 -4.50 21.87 4.55
N SER A 95 -4.35 20.60 4.16
CA SER A 95 -4.53 20.15 2.78
C SER A 95 -4.95 18.68 2.75
N PRO A 96 -6.27 18.40 2.65
CA PRO A 96 -6.79 17.03 2.65
C PRO A 96 -6.14 16.15 1.58
N SER A 97 -6.09 16.62 0.33
CA SER A 97 -5.55 15.84 -0.79
C SER A 97 -4.06 15.58 -0.64
N ALA A 98 -3.27 16.56 -0.21
CA ALA A 98 -1.83 16.36 0.00
C ALA A 98 -1.56 15.43 1.19
N ALA A 99 -2.33 15.54 2.27
CA ALA A 99 -2.23 14.64 3.41
C ALA A 99 -2.53 13.19 3.02
N THR A 100 -3.55 12.95 2.20
CA THR A 100 -3.86 11.60 1.70
C THR A 100 -2.75 11.08 0.79
N MET A 101 -2.25 11.89 -0.14
CA MET A 101 -1.14 11.51 -1.01
C MET A 101 0.13 11.20 -0.22
N ALA A 102 0.32 11.87 0.92
CA ALA A 102 1.42 11.66 1.84
C ALA A 102 1.29 10.43 2.74
N CYS A 103 0.22 9.64 2.61
CA CYS A 103 0.09 8.39 3.35
C CYS A 103 0.22 7.18 2.44
N SER A 104 0.85 6.10 2.92
CA SER A 104 0.55 4.75 2.46
C SER A 104 -0.69 4.23 3.17
N TRP A 105 -1.48 3.39 2.49
CA TRP A 105 -2.79 2.93 2.96
C TRP A 105 -2.93 1.40 2.87
N GLY A 106 -3.61 0.84 3.85
CA GLY A 106 -4.06 -0.55 3.88
C GLY A 106 -2.95 -1.57 4.02
N MET A 107 -3.32 -2.84 3.85
CA MET A 107 -2.43 -3.97 4.10
C MET A 107 -1.21 -4.01 3.18
N PHE A 108 -1.33 -3.50 1.95
CA PHE A 108 -0.26 -3.45 0.95
C PHE A 108 0.53 -2.13 0.95
N GLN A 109 0.17 -1.20 1.84
CA GLN A 109 0.85 0.10 1.99
C GLN A 109 1.00 0.87 0.67
N LEU A 110 -0.05 0.87 -0.17
CA LEU A 110 -0.07 1.66 -1.40
C LEU A 110 -0.10 3.16 -1.08
N MET A 111 0.81 3.92 -1.68
CA MET A 111 0.85 5.38 -1.50
C MET A 111 -0.38 6.05 -2.11
N GLY A 112 -0.95 7.02 -1.40
CA GLY A 112 -2.15 7.72 -1.85
C GLY A 112 -1.98 8.50 -3.15
N PHE A 113 -0.75 8.87 -3.50
CA PHE A 113 -0.46 9.47 -4.81
C PHE A 113 -0.55 8.49 -5.99
N HIS A 114 -0.67 7.18 -5.74
CA HIS A 114 -0.89 6.15 -6.77
C HIS A 114 -2.38 5.90 -7.08
N TRP A 115 -3.30 6.75 -6.60
CA TRP A 115 -4.74 6.53 -6.82
C TRP A 115 -5.11 6.31 -8.30
N THR A 116 -4.47 7.03 -9.25
CA THR A 116 -4.67 6.81 -10.69
C THR A 116 -4.07 5.49 -11.17
N THR A 117 -2.88 5.12 -10.68
CA THR A 117 -2.23 3.83 -10.98
C THR A 117 -3.08 2.66 -10.49
N CYS A 118 -3.77 2.83 -9.37
CA CYS A 118 -4.74 1.87 -8.83
C CYS A 118 -6.07 1.85 -9.59
N GLY A 119 -6.25 2.72 -10.60
CA GLY A 119 -7.45 2.77 -11.44
C GLY A 119 -8.63 3.55 -10.86
N CYS A 120 -8.43 4.32 -9.79
CA CYS A 120 -9.50 5.16 -9.23
C CYS A 120 -9.70 6.43 -10.09
N ALA A 121 -10.94 6.91 -10.16
CA ALA A 121 -11.33 8.16 -10.80
C ALA A 121 -11.02 9.39 -9.93
N SER A 122 -10.85 9.19 -8.62
CA SER A 122 -10.47 10.26 -7.69
C SER A 122 -9.73 9.73 -6.46
N ILE A 123 -9.04 10.65 -5.76
CA ILE A 123 -8.42 10.34 -4.47
C ILE A 123 -9.46 9.95 -3.41
N SER A 124 -10.67 10.53 -3.45
CA SER A 124 -11.76 10.19 -2.54
C SER A 124 -12.26 8.77 -2.76
N GLU A 125 -12.35 8.32 -4.02
CA GLU A 125 -12.67 6.93 -4.33
C GLU A 125 -11.60 5.97 -3.81
N PHE A 126 -10.32 6.31 -3.98
CA PHE A 126 -9.22 5.51 -3.45
C PHE A 126 -9.33 5.34 -1.93
N ILE A 127 -9.57 6.40 -1.17
CA ILE A 127 -9.77 6.31 0.30
C ILE A 127 -10.99 5.45 0.61
N ARG A 128 -12.11 5.70 -0.06
CA ARG A 128 -13.36 4.95 0.16
C ARG A 128 -13.13 3.45 0.02
N LEU A 129 -12.44 3.01 -1.04
CA LEU A 129 -12.10 1.61 -1.29
C LEU A 129 -11.09 1.08 -0.26
N MET A 130 -10.06 1.85 0.09
CA MET A 130 -9.10 1.49 1.14
C MET A 130 -9.76 1.27 2.50
N GLU A 131 -10.83 2.01 2.79
CA GLU A 131 -11.59 1.92 4.04
C GLU A 131 -12.73 0.89 4.01
N GLU A 132 -13.02 0.30 2.85
CA GLU A 132 -14.16 -0.59 2.66
C GLU A 132 -13.93 -1.97 3.27
N SER A 133 -12.90 -2.68 2.80
CA SER A 133 -12.54 -4.05 3.22
C SER A 133 -11.11 -4.42 2.81
N GLU A 134 -10.55 -5.50 3.36
CA GLU A 134 -9.25 -6.01 2.91
C GLU A 134 -9.35 -6.56 1.47
N GLY A 135 -10.52 -7.05 1.05
CA GLY A 135 -10.80 -7.43 -0.34
C GLY A 135 -10.67 -6.25 -1.30
N ALA A 136 -11.23 -5.09 -0.95
CA ALA A 136 -11.08 -3.87 -1.75
C ALA A 136 -9.62 -3.37 -1.79
N GLN A 137 -8.88 -3.50 -0.69
CA GLN A 137 -7.44 -3.21 -0.66
C GLN A 137 -6.65 -4.14 -1.59
N LEU A 138 -7.01 -5.43 -1.65
CA LEU A 138 -6.43 -6.38 -2.60
C LEU A 138 -6.77 -5.99 -4.05
N ASP A 139 -8.01 -5.64 -4.35
CA ASP A 139 -8.42 -5.26 -5.70
C ASP A 139 -7.65 -4.01 -6.21
N LEU A 140 -7.39 -3.03 -5.33
CA LEU A 140 -6.52 -1.88 -5.64
C LEU A 140 -5.07 -2.29 -5.89
N PHE A 141 -4.53 -3.21 -5.08
CA PHE A 141 -3.18 -3.74 -5.24
C PHE A 141 -3.00 -4.52 -6.54
N ILE A 142 -3.98 -5.33 -6.92
CA ILE A 142 -4.00 -6.05 -8.20
C ILE A 142 -4.07 -5.07 -9.37
N SER A 143 -4.88 -4.02 -9.25
CA SER A 143 -4.97 -2.96 -10.27
C SER A 143 -3.63 -2.23 -10.41
N PHE A 144 -2.95 -1.94 -9.30
CA PHE A 144 -1.61 -1.37 -9.29
C PHE A 144 -0.58 -2.27 -10.00
N ILE A 145 -0.51 -3.57 -9.66
CA ILE A 145 0.36 -4.56 -10.31
C ILE A 145 0.15 -4.55 -11.83
N ARG A 146 -1.10 -4.57 -12.26
CA ARG A 146 -1.45 -4.57 -13.69
C ARG A 146 -1.00 -3.28 -14.37
N SER A 147 -1.28 -2.12 -13.77
CA SER A 147 -0.89 -0.81 -14.33
C SER A 147 0.62 -0.61 -14.38
N MET A 148 1.36 -1.19 -13.44
CA MET A 148 2.82 -1.17 -13.41
C MET A 148 3.46 -2.19 -14.37
N GLY A 149 2.66 -3.00 -15.06
CA GLY A 149 3.15 -4.01 -15.99
C GLY A 149 3.84 -5.17 -15.31
N LEU A 150 3.46 -5.53 -14.08
CA LEU A 150 4.11 -6.57 -13.27
C LEU A 150 3.38 -7.93 -13.31
N SER A 151 2.41 -8.07 -14.23
CA SER A 151 1.54 -9.24 -14.27
C SER A 151 2.23 -10.43 -14.94
N ASP A 152 3.13 -10.19 -15.90
CA ASP A 152 3.80 -11.25 -16.64
C ASP A 152 4.88 -11.95 -15.83
N GLU A 153 5.57 -11.27 -14.90
CA GLU A 153 6.46 -11.93 -13.95
C GLU A 153 5.69 -12.89 -13.06
N LEU A 154 4.51 -12.48 -12.55
CA LEU A 154 3.67 -13.35 -11.74
C LEU A 154 3.13 -14.55 -12.53
N ARG A 155 2.70 -14.35 -13.78
CA ARG A 155 2.26 -15.45 -14.67
C ARG A 155 3.37 -16.46 -14.93
N ARG A 156 4.60 -15.99 -15.13
CA ARG A 156 5.78 -16.83 -15.36
C ARG A 156 6.41 -17.34 -14.05
N LYS A 157 5.86 -16.95 -12.89
CA LYS A 157 6.41 -17.22 -11.55
C LYS A 157 7.87 -16.78 -11.40
N ASP A 158 8.23 -15.70 -12.09
CA ASP A 158 9.52 -15.03 -11.96
C ASP A 158 9.53 -14.18 -10.68
N TRP A 159 9.70 -14.85 -9.55
CA TRP A 159 9.70 -14.20 -8.22
C TRP A 159 10.82 -13.19 -8.07
N ALA A 160 11.95 -13.40 -8.73
CA ALA A 160 13.09 -12.49 -8.72
C ALA A 160 12.81 -11.23 -9.55
N GLY A 161 12.25 -11.40 -10.75
CA GLY A 161 11.80 -10.30 -11.60
C GLY A 161 10.75 -9.45 -10.90
N PHE A 162 9.69 -10.09 -10.39
CA PHE A 162 8.63 -9.40 -9.65
C PHE A 162 9.18 -8.67 -8.43
N ALA A 163 9.96 -9.34 -7.58
CA ALA A 163 10.51 -8.72 -6.37
C ALA A 163 11.44 -7.55 -6.69
N ARG A 164 12.26 -7.65 -7.76
CA ARG A 164 13.12 -6.55 -8.20
C ARG A 164 12.30 -5.35 -8.66
N ALA A 165 11.24 -5.57 -9.42
CA ALA A 165 10.43 -4.51 -9.97
C ALA A 165 9.56 -3.83 -8.90
N TYR A 166 8.99 -4.62 -7.98
CA TYR A 166 8.11 -4.11 -6.92
C TYR A 166 8.89 -3.54 -5.72
N ASN A 167 9.89 -4.26 -5.20
CA ASN A 167 10.66 -3.87 -4.00
C ASN A 167 11.97 -3.13 -4.32
N GLY A 168 12.33 -3.02 -5.60
CA GLY A 168 13.54 -2.34 -6.07
C GLY A 168 14.80 -3.22 -6.09
N ALA A 169 15.92 -2.66 -6.55
CA ALA A 169 17.18 -3.39 -6.75
C ALA A 169 17.72 -4.07 -5.48
N GLY A 170 17.38 -3.56 -4.30
CA GLY A 170 17.77 -4.11 -3.00
C GLY A 170 16.95 -5.33 -2.54
N TYR A 171 16.00 -5.83 -3.32
CA TYR A 171 15.06 -6.88 -2.90
C TYR A 171 15.73 -8.14 -2.31
N LYS A 172 16.94 -8.49 -2.80
CA LYS A 172 17.71 -9.65 -2.32
C LYS A 172 18.17 -9.53 -0.87
N ILE A 173 18.40 -8.30 -0.38
CA ILE A 173 18.82 -8.06 1.01
C ILE A 173 17.75 -8.60 1.97
N ASN A 174 16.48 -8.36 1.63
CA ASN A 174 15.32 -8.81 2.40
C ASN A 174 14.76 -10.16 1.92
N ARG A 175 15.44 -10.80 0.95
CA ARG A 175 15.12 -12.11 0.38
C ARG A 175 13.68 -12.23 -0.13
N TYR A 176 13.15 -11.17 -0.75
CA TYR A 176 11.77 -11.13 -1.22
C TYR A 176 11.43 -12.25 -2.21
N ASP A 177 12.32 -12.51 -3.16
CA ASP A 177 12.22 -13.61 -4.13
C ASP A 177 12.09 -14.98 -3.47
N VAL A 178 12.96 -15.28 -2.52
CA VAL A 178 12.95 -16.55 -1.79
C VAL A 178 11.66 -16.67 -0.97
N LYS A 179 11.24 -15.59 -0.30
CA LYS A 179 9.99 -15.57 0.47
C LYS A 179 8.78 -15.81 -0.41
N LEU A 180 8.70 -15.17 -1.59
CA LEU A 180 7.63 -15.35 -2.56
C LEU A 180 7.58 -16.79 -3.06
N SER A 181 8.72 -17.35 -3.47
CA SER A 181 8.82 -18.73 -3.94
C SER A 181 8.40 -19.74 -2.85
N GLN A 182 8.88 -19.56 -1.61
CA GLN A 182 8.51 -20.42 -0.49
C GLN A 182 7.03 -20.28 -0.13
N ALA A 183 6.49 -19.06 -0.17
CA ALA A 183 5.08 -18.83 0.08
C ALA A 183 4.21 -19.50 -0.99
N TYR A 184 4.60 -19.43 -2.26
CA TYR A 184 3.94 -20.14 -3.35
C TYR A 184 3.87 -21.65 -3.11
N ASN A 185 5.00 -22.27 -2.79
CA ASN A 185 5.07 -23.72 -2.55
C ASN A 185 4.21 -24.18 -1.35
N ARG A 186 3.86 -23.30 -0.41
CA ARG A 186 2.94 -23.63 0.70
C ARG A 186 1.47 -23.60 0.31
N TYR A 187 1.13 -22.95 -0.80
CA TYR A 187 -0.25 -22.74 -1.24
C TYR A 187 -0.60 -23.47 -2.54
N ALA A 188 0.40 -23.95 -3.26
CA ALA A 188 0.27 -24.72 -4.50
C ALA A 188 -0.19 -26.17 -4.25
#